data_AF-A0AAV3Q5N6-F1
#
_entry.id   AF-A0AAV3Q5N6-F1
#
_cell.length_a   1.000
_cell.length_b   1.000
_cell.length_c   1.000
_cell.angle_alpha   90.00
_cell.angle_beta   90.00
_cell.angle_gamma   90.00
#
_symmetry.space_group_name_H-M   'P 1'
#
loop_
_entity.id
_entity.type
_entity.pdbx_description
1 polymer ?
#
loop_
_entity_poly.entity_id
_entity_poly.type
_entity_poly.pdbx_seq_one_letter_code
_entity_poly.pdbx_strand_id
1 'polypeptide(L)'
;MAKSLSDLGLMCTIEFLPMEPTSNHCPVLAKVVSQPQRGSYSFKFYNMWLTHPSFAQVRDSIWGHEIWGTAQYVLCGKLKLLKKPLRKLNKDQFGGIFDKASRVKEVFKDVIILQMAIPDDSTLKVEVRVLRERAKFLMQAERSFFWQKARCTHLVEGDRSTKYFHAMVKKNKQKNSISYLVKGDGNRTTSKEEVATLLVDFFTGLMGTAYPSSPIEVDVLRVGHLVGTDS
;
A
#
# COMPACT_ATOMS: atom_id res chain seq x y z
N MET A 1 -21.96 15.70 9.56
CA MET A 1 -22.23 16.19 8.19
C MET A 1 -21.00 15.98 7.32
N ALA A 2 -21.11 15.14 6.29
CA ALA A 2 -20.05 14.95 5.30
C ALA A 2 -19.86 16.27 4.54
N LYS A 3 -18.62 16.80 4.52
CA LYS A 3 -18.32 18.11 3.91
C LYS A 3 -17.81 17.99 2.46
N SER A 4 -17.66 16.78 1.93
CA SER A 4 -17.27 16.56 0.54
C SER A 4 -17.82 15.25 -0.05
N LEU A 5 -18.07 15.23 -1.37
CA LEU A 5 -18.47 14.02 -2.11
C LEU A 5 -17.47 12.87 -1.99
N SER A 6 -16.20 13.18 -1.72
CA SER A 6 -15.18 12.17 -1.44
C SER A 6 -15.33 11.48 -0.08
N ASP A 7 -15.99 12.10 0.89
CA ASP A 7 -16.25 11.50 2.21
C ASP A 7 -17.34 10.42 2.12
N LEU A 8 -18.18 10.48 1.08
CA LEU A 8 -19.17 9.46 0.71
C LEU A 8 -18.55 8.30 -0.10
N GLY A 9 -17.22 8.30 -0.30
CA GLY A 9 -16.53 7.25 -1.05
C GLY A 9 -16.75 7.30 -2.57
N LEU A 10 -17.40 8.35 -3.09
CA LEU A 10 -17.65 8.54 -4.51
C LEU A 10 -16.42 9.14 -5.20
N MET A 11 -16.07 8.63 -6.38
CA MET A 11 -15.07 9.27 -7.24
C MET A 11 -15.81 10.05 -8.31
N CYS A 12 -15.50 11.34 -8.42
CA CYS A 12 -16.10 12.24 -9.40
C CYS A 12 -15.06 12.58 -10.46
N THR A 13 -15.42 12.41 -11.73
CA THR A 13 -14.63 12.85 -12.87
C THR A 13 -15.41 13.94 -13.61
N ILE A 14 -14.71 15.02 -13.97
CA ILE A 14 -15.28 16.16 -14.68
C ILE A 14 -14.75 16.14 -16.11
N GLU A 15 -15.65 16.17 -17.09
CA GLU A 15 -15.33 16.24 -18.51
C GLU A 15 -15.97 17.49 -19.11
N PHE A 16 -15.17 18.31 -19.79
CA PHE A 16 -15.65 19.47 -20.53
C PHE A 16 -16.02 19.02 -21.94
N LEU A 17 -17.29 19.19 -22.31
CA LEU A 17 -17.76 18.82 -23.64
C LEU A 17 -17.36 19.89 -24.68
N PRO A 18 -17.21 19.50 -25.96
CA PRO A 18 -16.89 20.44 -27.03
C PRO A 18 -17.90 21.59 -27.06
N MET A 19 -17.41 22.80 -27.32
CA MET A 19 -18.25 23.98 -27.47
C MET A 19 -19.04 23.90 -28.77
N GLU A 20 -20.36 24.10 -28.68
CA GLU A 20 -21.21 24.23 -29.86
C GLU A 20 -21.04 25.63 -30.47
N PRO A 21 -21.01 25.79 -31.81
CA PRO A 21 -20.79 27.08 -32.47
C PRO A 21 -21.84 28.16 -32.14
N THR A 22 -23.00 27.74 -31.62
CA THR A 22 -24.13 28.60 -31.29
C THR A 22 -24.22 28.94 -29.79
N SER A 23 -23.32 28.41 -28.96
CA SER A 23 -23.36 28.56 -27.51
C SER A 23 -21.99 28.90 -26.93
N ASN A 24 -21.92 30.02 -26.21
CA ASN A 24 -20.72 30.41 -25.44
C ASN A 24 -20.57 29.64 -24.12
N HIS A 25 -21.36 28.59 -23.91
CA HIS A 25 -21.28 27.75 -22.72
C HIS A 25 -20.60 26.42 -23.05
N CYS A 26 -19.58 26.05 -22.27
CA CYS A 26 -18.98 24.72 -22.30
C CYS A 26 -19.72 23.83 -21.29
N PRO A 27 -20.52 22.86 -21.73
CA PRO A 27 -21.25 22.00 -20.82
C PRO A 27 -20.26 21.14 -20.02
N VAL A 28 -20.48 21.08 -18.70
CA VAL A 28 -19.64 20.29 -17.79
C VAL A 28 -20.37 19.00 -17.43
N LEU A 29 -19.81 17.87 -17.83
CA LEU A 29 -20.32 16.56 -17.48
C LEU A 29 -19.61 16.04 -16.22
N ALA A 30 -20.34 16.01 -15.10
CA ALA A 30 -19.85 15.44 -13.85
C ALA A 30 -20.33 13.98 -13.74
N LYS A 31 -19.41 13.03 -13.93
CA LYS A 31 -19.69 11.60 -13.72
C LYS A 31 -19.37 11.23 -12.28
N VAL A 32 -20.39 10.83 -11.53
CA VAL A 32 -20.26 10.32 -10.16
C VAL A 32 -20.30 8.81 -10.21
N VAL A 33 -19.15 8.16 -10.04
CA VAL A 33 -19.04 6.71 -10.12
C VAL A 33 -19.00 6.14 -8.71
N SER A 34 -19.87 5.17 -8.42
CA SER A 34 -19.79 4.38 -7.19
C SER A 34 -18.43 3.67 -7.15
N GLN A 35 -17.79 3.63 -5.98
CA GLN A 35 -16.50 2.95 -5.86
C GLN A 35 -16.68 1.50 -6.31
N PRO A 36 -15.98 1.03 -7.36
CA PRO A 36 -16.15 -0.33 -7.82
C PRO A 36 -15.78 -1.31 -6.70
N GLN A 37 -16.45 -2.47 -6.67
CA GLN A 37 -16.17 -3.55 -5.74
C GLN A 37 -14.66 -3.73 -5.61
N ARG A 38 -14.16 -3.61 -4.38
CA ARG A 38 -12.72 -3.65 -4.10
C ARG A 38 -12.20 -5.05 -4.45
N GLY A 39 -11.51 -5.16 -5.58
CA GLY A 39 -10.74 -6.35 -5.90
C GLY A 39 -9.67 -6.66 -4.84
N SER A 40 -9.08 -7.85 -4.93
CA SER A 40 -8.00 -8.29 -4.03
C SER A 40 -6.87 -7.26 -3.99
N TYR A 41 -6.57 -6.73 -2.81
CA TYR A 41 -5.46 -5.81 -2.64
C TYR A 41 -4.13 -6.51 -2.92
N SER A 42 -3.33 -5.90 -3.80
CA SER A 42 -1.93 -6.28 -3.95
C SER A 42 -1.22 -6.20 -2.60
N PHE A 43 -0.36 -7.17 -2.34
CA PHE A 43 0.45 -7.15 -1.12
C PHE A 43 1.40 -5.96 -1.18
N LYS A 44 1.42 -5.18 -0.10
CA LYS A 44 2.32 -4.06 0.08
C LYS A 44 3.08 -4.27 1.37
N PHE A 45 4.40 -4.12 1.30
CA PHE A 45 5.23 -4.10 2.48
C PHE A 45 5.04 -2.77 3.21
N TYR A 46 4.90 -2.81 4.54
CA TYR A 46 4.84 -1.59 5.35
C TYR A 46 6.02 -1.50 6.30
N ASN A 47 6.71 -0.35 6.29
CA ASN A 47 7.90 -0.13 7.11
C ASN A 47 7.60 -0.18 8.61
N MET A 48 6.35 0.09 9.01
CA MET A 48 5.92 -0.04 10.42
C MET A 48 6.09 -1.46 10.96
N TRP A 49 6.15 -2.49 10.11
CA TRP A 49 6.38 -3.86 10.59
C TRP A 49 7.78 -4.04 11.17
N LEU A 50 8.76 -3.30 10.67
CA LEU A 50 10.16 -3.37 11.12
C LEU A 50 10.32 -2.97 12.60
N THR A 51 9.39 -2.19 13.15
CA THR A 51 9.45 -1.76 14.55
C THR A 51 8.89 -2.79 15.52
N HIS A 52 8.22 -3.84 15.03
CA HIS A 52 7.63 -4.87 15.89
C HIS A 52 8.59 -6.05 16.11
N PRO A 53 8.83 -6.50 17.35
CA PRO A 53 9.77 -7.60 17.64
C PRO A 53 9.50 -8.89 16.84
N SER A 54 8.22 -9.26 16.68
CA SER A 54 7.84 -10.46 15.91
C SER A 54 8.19 -10.41 14.43
N PHE A 55 8.53 -9.24 13.86
CA PHE A 55 8.99 -9.18 12.47
C PHE A 55 10.31 -9.93 12.26
N ALA A 56 11.28 -9.75 13.17
CA ALA A 56 12.55 -10.45 13.10
C ALA A 56 12.36 -11.97 13.17
N GLN A 57 11.51 -12.43 14.11
CA GLN A 57 11.16 -13.85 14.24
C GLN A 57 10.55 -14.43 12.95
N VAL A 58 9.60 -13.70 12.34
CA VAL A 58 8.97 -14.10 11.08
C VAL A 58 9.97 -14.15 9.93
N ARG A 59 10.88 -13.16 9.85
CA ARG A 59 11.95 -13.12 8.85
C ARG A 59 12.88 -14.32 9.02
N ASP A 60 13.39 -14.55 10.22
CA ASP A 60 14.41 -15.56 10.50
C ASP A 60 13.86 -16.97 10.29
N SER A 61 12.62 -17.22 10.72
CA SER A 61 11.91 -18.46 10.43
C SER A 61 11.83 -18.74 8.93
N ILE A 62 11.57 -17.73 8.10
CA ILE A 62 11.45 -17.90 6.65
C ILE A 62 12.82 -18.01 5.96
N TRP A 63 13.81 -17.26 6.46
CA TRP A 63 15.14 -17.25 5.87
C TRP A 63 15.88 -18.57 6.07
N GLY A 64 15.52 -19.32 7.12
CA GLY A 64 16.01 -20.68 7.38
C GLY A 64 15.42 -21.76 6.48
N HIS A 65 14.41 -21.49 5.65
CA HIS A 65 13.93 -22.47 4.68
C HIS A 65 14.91 -22.64 3.52
N GLU A 66 15.28 -23.88 3.25
CA GLU A 66 15.99 -24.27 2.03
C GLU A 66 15.06 -24.22 0.83
N ILE A 67 15.47 -23.48 -0.19
CA ILE A 67 14.80 -23.43 -1.49
C ILE A 67 15.89 -23.69 -2.51
N TRP A 68 15.65 -24.64 -3.40
CA TRP A 68 16.59 -25.02 -4.44
C TRP A 68 16.28 -24.26 -5.73
N GLY A 69 17.34 -23.83 -6.43
CA GLY A 69 17.23 -23.10 -7.70
C GLY A 69 18.29 -22.00 -7.82
N THR A 70 18.13 -21.14 -8.84
CA THR A 70 19.00 -19.97 -9.00
C THR A 70 18.84 -18.99 -7.84
N ALA A 71 19.85 -18.15 -7.58
CA ALA A 71 19.79 -17.14 -6.52
C ALA A 71 18.52 -16.26 -6.60
N GLN A 72 18.10 -15.90 -7.82
CA GLN A 72 16.86 -15.14 -8.05
C GLN A 72 15.61 -15.96 -7.70
N TYR A 73 15.58 -17.25 -8.04
CA TYR A 73 14.48 -18.14 -7.69
C TYR A 73 14.34 -18.31 -6.17
N VAL A 74 15.47 -18.52 -5.48
CA VAL A 74 15.54 -18.61 -4.01
C VAL A 74 15.00 -17.33 -3.36
N LEU A 75 15.47 -16.16 -3.80
CA LEU A 75 15.01 -14.88 -3.29
C LEU A 75 13.49 -14.69 -3.49
N CYS A 76 13.01 -14.91 -4.71
CA CYS A 76 11.59 -14.82 -5.04
C CYS A 76 10.74 -15.82 -4.22
N GLY A 77 11.25 -17.03 -4.01
CA GLY A 77 10.62 -18.06 -3.17
C GLY A 77 10.48 -17.60 -1.72
N LYS A 78 11.56 -17.10 -1.10
CA LYS A 78 11.54 -16.59 0.28
C LYS A 78 10.59 -15.40 0.43
N LEU A 79 10.59 -14.45 -0.52
CA LEU A 79 9.67 -13.32 -0.52
C LEU A 79 8.20 -13.76 -0.67
N LYS A 80 7.91 -14.80 -1.47
CA LYS A 80 6.56 -15.38 -1.59
C LYS A 80 6.11 -16.02 -0.27
N LEU A 81 6.98 -16.75 0.42
CA LEU A 81 6.69 -17.35 1.72
C LEU A 81 6.40 -16.28 2.78
N LEU A 82 7.16 -15.18 2.78
CA LEU A 82 7.01 -14.04 3.70
C LEU A 82 5.65 -13.33 3.62
N LYS A 83 4.98 -13.41 2.47
CA LYS A 83 3.70 -12.73 2.22
C LYS A 83 2.59 -13.13 3.20
N LYS A 84 2.41 -14.43 3.50
CA LYS A 84 1.31 -14.88 4.38
C LYS A 84 1.55 -14.51 5.85
N PRO A 85 2.72 -14.77 6.45
CA PRO A 85 3.01 -14.39 7.83
C PRO A 85 2.94 -12.88 8.05
N LEU A 86 3.45 -12.07 7.11
CA LEU A 86 3.36 -10.61 7.23
C LEU A 86 1.92 -10.08 7.15
N ARG A 87 1.06 -10.70 6.34
CA ARG A 87 -0.37 -10.36 6.33
C ARG A 87 -1.03 -10.67 7.68
N LYS A 88 -0.68 -11.81 8.29
CA LYS A 88 -1.15 -12.18 9.63
C LYS A 88 -0.66 -11.20 10.69
N LEU A 89 0.64 -10.91 10.72
CA LEU A 89 1.25 -9.92 11.61
C LEU A 89 0.56 -8.55 11.49
N ASN A 90 0.30 -8.11 10.25
CA ASN A 90 -0.39 -6.85 10.00
C ASN A 90 -1.82 -6.85 10.55
N LYS A 91 -2.57 -7.95 10.38
CA LYS A 91 -3.93 -8.07 10.90
C LYS A 91 -3.95 -8.07 12.44
N ASP A 92 -3.05 -8.84 13.05
CA ASP A 92 -3.05 -9.07 14.49
C ASP A 92 -2.56 -7.83 15.26
N GLN A 93 -1.42 -7.27 14.84
CA GLN A 93 -0.78 -6.17 15.58
C GLN A 93 -1.22 -4.80 15.10
N PHE A 94 -1.22 -4.60 13.78
CA PHE A 94 -1.47 -3.30 13.15
C PHE A 94 -2.91 -3.14 12.63
N GLY A 95 -3.78 -4.14 12.82
CA GLY A 95 -5.19 -4.06 12.46
C GLY A 95 -5.89 -2.97 13.28
N GLY A 96 -6.66 -2.10 12.62
CA GLY A 96 -7.34 -0.99 13.29
C GLY A 96 -6.39 0.02 13.93
N ILE A 97 -5.18 0.20 13.38
CA ILE A 97 -4.16 1.08 13.97
C ILE A 97 -4.67 2.51 14.23
N PHE A 98 -5.51 3.05 13.34
CA PHE A 98 -6.07 4.40 13.48
C PHE A 98 -7.00 4.49 14.68
N ASP A 99 -7.92 3.53 14.82
CA ASP A 99 -8.87 3.49 15.93
C ASP A 99 -8.13 3.23 17.26
N LYS A 100 -7.15 2.33 17.24
CA LYS A 100 -6.28 2.05 18.39
C LYS A 100 -5.49 3.30 18.80
N ALA A 101 -4.89 4.03 17.85
CA ALA A 101 -4.13 5.23 18.12
C ALA A 101 -5.01 6.38 18.64
N SER A 102 -6.21 6.56 18.08
CA SER A 102 -7.18 7.55 18.57
C SER A 102 -7.64 7.23 19.98
N ARG A 103 -8.07 5.99 20.23
CA ARG A 103 -8.57 5.56 21.53
C ARG A 103 -7.51 5.65 22.63
N VAL A 104 -6.27 5.26 22.32
CA VAL A 104 -5.17 5.38 23.30
C VAL A 104 -4.83 6.84 23.59
N LYS A 105 -4.96 7.77 22.62
CA LYS A 105 -4.80 9.21 22.89
C LYS A 105 -5.89 9.75 23.81
N GLU A 106 -7.13 9.31 23.64
CA GLU A 106 -8.26 9.70 24.50
C GLU A 106 -8.04 9.20 25.93
N VAL A 107 -7.84 7.88 26.10
CA VAL A 107 -7.57 7.29 27.41
C VAL A 107 -6.35 7.93 28.09
N PHE A 108 -5.28 8.19 27.34
CA PHE A 108 -4.09 8.83 27.89
C PHE A 108 -4.37 10.25 28.42
N LYS A 109 -5.26 11.01 27.78
CA LYS A 109 -5.67 12.34 28.29
C LYS A 109 -6.41 12.21 29.61
N ASP A 110 -7.37 11.28 29.68
CA ASP A 110 -8.20 11.08 30.88
C ASP A 110 -7.34 10.66 32.07
N VAL A 111 -6.41 9.71 31.88
CA VAL A 111 -5.52 9.25 32.95
C VAL A 111 -4.52 10.33 33.38
N ILE A 112 -4.05 11.18 32.46
CA ILE A 112 -3.21 12.33 32.84
C ILE A 112 -3.98 13.33 33.70
N ILE A 113 -5.25 13.61 33.38
CA ILE A 113 -6.10 14.50 34.19
C ILE A 113 -6.27 13.93 35.60
N LEU A 114 -6.52 12.62 35.72
CA LEU A 114 -6.62 11.94 37.02
C LEU A 114 -5.30 11.98 37.80
N GLN A 115 -4.16 11.76 37.13
CA GLN A 115 -2.84 11.85 37.76
C GLN A 115 -2.53 13.27 38.26
N MET A 116 -2.97 14.31 37.55
CA MET A 116 -2.82 15.69 37.99
C MET A 116 -3.70 16.01 39.22
N ALA A 117 -4.85 15.35 39.34
CA ALA A 117 -5.72 15.48 40.51
C ALA A 117 -5.21 14.70 41.73
N ILE A 118 -4.49 13.59 41.52
CA ILE A 118 -3.92 12.75 42.59
C ILE A 118 -2.44 12.47 42.33
N PRO A 119 -1.53 13.42 42.62
CA PRO A 119 -0.12 13.33 42.24
C PRO A 119 0.69 12.23 42.95
N ASP A 120 0.25 11.78 44.13
CA ASP A 120 1.01 10.83 44.96
C ASP A 120 0.66 9.36 44.69
N ASP A 121 -0.34 9.08 43.86
CA ASP A 121 -0.70 7.70 43.54
C ASP A 121 0.37 7.03 42.66
N SER A 122 1.05 6.05 43.25
CA SER A 122 2.08 5.24 42.59
C SER A 122 1.51 4.34 41.49
N THR A 123 0.26 3.90 41.60
CA THR A 123 -0.39 3.02 40.62
C THR A 123 -0.71 3.78 39.33
N LEU A 124 -1.30 4.97 39.46
CA LEU A 124 -1.53 5.91 38.36
C LEU A 124 -0.24 6.29 37.63
N LYS A 125 0.87 6.49 38.35
CA LYS A 125 2.20 6.76 37.74
C LYS A 125 2.65 5.62 36.83
N VAL A 126 2.49 4.37 37.27
CA VAL A 126 2.84 3.18 36.47
C VAL A 126 1.91 3.06 35.25
N GLU A 127 0.62 3.24 35.44
CA GLU A 127 -0.36 3.19 34.35
C GLU A 127 -0.08 4.23 33.26
N VAL A 128 0.19 5.48 33.64
CA VAL A 128 0.57 6.55 32.72
C VAL A 128 1.81 6.19 31.93
N ARG A 129 2.82 5.60 32.58
CA ARG A 129 4.06 5.17 31.90
C ARG A 129 3.75 4.11 30.84
N VAL A 130 2.97 3.08 31.19
CA VAL A 130 2.60 1.99 30.26
C VAL A 130 1.77 2.53 29.09
N LEU A 131 0.75 3.35 29.38
CA LEU A 131 -0.08 3.98 28.36
C LEU A 131 0.72 4.90 27.44
N ARG A 132 1.70 5.65 27.99
CA ARG A 132 2.58 6.52 27.20
C ARG A 132 3.40 5.73 26.20
N GLU A 133 4.03 4.63 26.61
CA GLU A 133 4.81 3.79 25.70
C GLU A 133 3.92 3.15 24.63
N ARG A 134 2.73 2.68 25.01
CA ARG A 134 1.75 2.16 24.05
C ARG A 134 1.28 3.23 23.05
N ALA A 135 1.02 4.45 23.52
CA ALA A 135 0.63 5.57 22.69
C ALA A 135 1.72 5.94 21.69
N LYS A 136 2.97 6.06 22.16
CA LYS A 136 4.14 6.33 21.32
C LYS A 136 4.27 5.27 20.21
N PHE A 137 4.20 3.98 20.57
CA PHE A 137 4.29 2.89 19.60
C PHE A 137 3.22 2.99 18.51
N LEU A 138 1.94 3.13 18.89
CA LEU A 138 0.83 3.20 17.94
C LEU A 138 0.91 4.45 17.04
N MET A 139 1.25 5.60 17.63
CA MET A 139 1.40 6.85 16.88
C MET A 139 2.58 6.81 15.91
N GLN A 140 3.69 6.19 16.31
CA GLN A 140 4.84 6.01 15.43
C GLN A 140 4.49 5.10 14.24
N ALA A 141 3.81 3.98 14.50
CA ALA A 141 3.39 3.07 13.46
C ALA A 141 2.33 3.71 12.51
N GLU A 142 1.37 4.47 13.04
CA GLU A 142 0.41 5.26 12.26
C GLU A 142 1.15 6.25 11.34
N ARG A 143 2.14 6.96 11.89
CA ARG A 143 2.97 7.90 11.14
C ARG A 143 3.76 7.21 10.04
N SER A 144 4.46 6.12 10.33
CA SER A 144 5.22 5.35 9.34
C SER A 144 4.33 4.84 8.20
N PHE A 145 3.10 4.42 8.51
CA PHE A 145 2.13 4.03 7.49
C PHE A 145 1.79 5.18 6.53
N PHE A 146 1.43 6.34 7.09
CA PHE A 146 1.05 7.50 6.28
C PHE A 146 2.21 8.06 5.49
N TRP A 147 3.40 8.10 6.09
CA TRP A 147 4.64 8.50 5.46
C TRP A 147 4.89 7.70 4.17
N GLN A 148 4.89 6.37 4.28
CA GLN A 148 5.13 5.49 3.16
C GLN A 148 4.03 5.59 2.10
N LYS A 149 2.77 5.74 2.53
CA LYS A 149 1.62 5.89 1.64
C LYS A 149 1.62 7.22 0.88
N ALA A 150 2.09 8.28 1.50
CA ALA A 150 2.23 9.60 0.90
C ALA A 150 3.41 9.70 -0.08
N ARG A 151 4.35 8.74 -0.06
CA ARG A 151 5.59 8.76 -0.85
C ARG A 151 6.38 10.06 -0.63
N CYS A 152 6.35 10.60 0.59
CA CYS A 152 7.10 11.82 0.93
C CYS A 152 8.58 11.47 1.13
N THR A 153 9.47 12.24 0.48
CA THR A 153 10.93 12.11 0.60
C THR A 153 11.48 12.91 1.77
N HIS A 154 10.94 14.11 2.03
CA HIS A 154 11.36 14.97 3.13
C HIS A 154 10.23 15.23 4.12
N LEU A 155 10.58 15.16 5.40
CA LEU A 155 9.73 15.53 6.51
C LEU A 155 10.09 16.98 6.76
N VAL A 156 9.14 17.91 6.61
CA VAL A 156 9.31 19.16 7.33
C VAL A 156 9.08 18.80 8.79
N GLU A 157 10.17 18.64 9.55
CA GLU A 157 10.22 18.06 10.91
C GLU A 157 9.30 18.73 11.93
N GLY A 158 8.72 19.88 11.59
CA GLY A 158 7.81 20.63 12.45
C GLY A 158 6.36 20.13 12.49
N ASP A 159 5.84 19.45 11.45
CA ASP A 159 4.42 19.12 11.40
C ASP A 159 4.15 17.64 11.73
N ARG A 160 3.74 17.38 12.97
CA ARG A 160 3.24 16.07 13.43
C ARG A 160 1.82 15.78 12.91
N SER A 161 1.25 16.63 12.06
CA SER A 161 -0.14 16.48 11.61
C SER A 161 -0.31 15.28 10.67
N THR A 162 -1.18 14.35 11.06
CA THR A 162 -1.68 13.30 10.15
C THR A 162 -2.48 13.90 8.99
N LYS A 163 -3.07 15.08 9.18
CA LYS A 163 -3.86 15.83 8.18
C LYS A 163 -3.09 16.09 6.90
N TYR A 164 -1.84 16.54 6.99
CA TYR A 164 -0.98 16.76 5.83
C TYR A 164 -0.83 15.47 5.00
N PHE A 165 -0.49 14.37 5.66
CA PHE A 165 -0.33 13.08 4.98
C PHE A 165 -1.64 12.56 4.39
N HIS A 166 -2.77 12.75 5.07
CA HIS A 166 -4.09 12.42 4.53
C HIS A 166 -4.38 13.18 3.24
N ALA A 167 -4.12 14.50 3.21
CA ALA A 167 -4.30 15.33 2.03
C ALA A 167 -3.38 14.89 0.89
N MET A 168 -2.11 14.59 1.18
CA MET A 168 -1.14 14.12 0.20
C MET A 168 -1.51 12.75 -0.38
N VAL A 169 -1.94 11.80 0.47
CA VAL A 169 -2.44 10.50 0.03
C VAL A 169 -3.67 10.65 -0.87
N LYS A 170 -4.57 11.57 -0.55
CA LYS A 170 -5.75 11.88 -1.38
C LYS A 170 -5.35 12.43 -2.75
N LYS A 171 -4.44 13.42 -2.78
CA LYS A 171 -3.88 13.99 -4.01
C LYS A 171 -3.21 12.92 -4.87
N ASN A 172 -2.37 12.07 -4.28
CA ASN A 172 -1.69 10.98 -4.99
C ASN A 172 -2.68 9.94 -5.53
N LYS A 173 -3.74 9.61 -4.78
CA LYS A 173 -4.79 8.71 -5.26
C LYS A 173 -5.53 9.29 -6.47
N GLN A 174 -5.83 10.59 -6.44
CA GLN A 174 -6.47 11.27 -7.56
C GLN A 174 -5.55 11.33 -8.79
N LYS A 175 -4.28 11.71 -8.61
CA LYS A 175 -3.28 11.76 -9.69
C LYS A 175 -3.03 10.39 -10.34
N ASN A 176 -3.02 9.32 -9.55
CA ASN A 176 -2.80 7.96 -10.04
C ASN A 176 -4.09 7.26 -10.51
N SER A 177 -5.23 7.94 -10.46
CA SER A 177 -6.48 7.38 -10.96
C SER A 177 -6.50 7.49 -12.49
N ILE A 178 -6.63 6.35 -13.17
CA ILE A 178 -6.85 6.33 -14.62
C ILE A 178 -8.32 6.67 -14.85
N SER A 179 -8.60 7.88 -15.34
CA SER A 179 -9.98 8.33 -15.63
C SER A 179 -10.53 7.73 -16.91
N TYR A 180 -9.71 7.66 -17.96
CA TYR A 180 -10.05 7.04 -19.24
C TYR A 180 -8.76 6.59 -19.95
N LEU A 181 -8.91 5.66 -20.89
CA LEU A 181 -7.90 5.33 -21.89
C LEU A 181 -8.47 5.54 -23.29
N VAL A 182 -7.60 5.83 -24.26
CA VAL A 182 -7.96 5.94 -25.67
C VAL A 182 -7.57 4.64 -26.36
N LYS A 183 -8.54 4.00 -27.02
CA LYS A 183 -8.33 2.79 -27.83
C LYS A 183 -7.57 3.12 -29.12
N GLY A 184 -7.04 2.09 -29.79
CA GLY A 184 -6.47 2.22 -31.14
C GLY A 184 -7.45 2.85 -32.14
N ASP A 185 -8.75 2.63 -31.95
CA ASP A 185 -9.83 3.18 -32.78
C ASP A 185 -10.19 4.64 -32.45
N GLY A 186 -9.44 5.31 -31.57
CA GLY A 186 -9.68 6.70 -31.15
C GLY A 186 -10.79 6.88 -30.10
N ASN A 187 -11.57 5.84 -29.80
CA ASN A 187 -12.64 5.88 -28.81
C ASN A 187 -12.12 5.86 -27.36
N ARG A 188 -12.80 6.60 -26.47
CA ARG A 188 -12.48 6.65 -25.03
C ARG A 188 -13.20 5.55 -24.27
N THR A 189 -12.46 4.81 -23.46
CA THR A 189 -13.02 3.83 -22.53
C THR A 189 -12.85 4.30 -21.09
N THR A 190 -13.92 4.19 -20.32
CA THR A 190 -13.96 4.44 -18.87
C THR A 190 -14.25 3.18 -18.05
N SER A 191 -14.61 2.07 -18.71
CA SER A 191 -14.83 0.77 -18.06
C SER A 191 -13.52 0.17 -17.56
N LYS A 192 -13.49 -0.28 -16.30
CA LYS A 192 -12.31 -0.90 -15.69
C LYS A 192 -11.93 -2.23 -16.33
N GLU A 193 -12.92 -3.00 -16.75
CA GLU A 193 -12.72 -4.31 -17.38
C GLU A 193 -12.03 -4.13 -18.73
N GLU A 194 -12.55 -3.23 -19.56
CA GLU A 194 -11.94 -2.88 -20.84
C GLU A 194 -10.56 -2.23 -20.68
N VAL A 195 -10.36 -1.37 -19.67
CA VAL A 195 -9.03 -0.82 -19.37
C VAL A 195 -8.04 -1.94 -19.01
N ALA A 196 -8.48 -2.95 -18.25
CA ALA A 196 -7.62 -4.07 -17.89
C ALA A 196 -7.26 -4.92 -19.11
N THR A 197 -8.21 -5.24 -19.99
CA THR A 197 -7.94 -6.02 -21.22
C THR A 197 -7.00 -5.26 -22.15
N LEU A 198 -7.27 -3.98 -22.41
CA LEU A 198 -6.41 -3.14 -23.25
C LEU A 198 -4.96 -3.07 -22.74
N LEU A 199 -4.77 -2.98 -21.42
CA LEU A 199 -3.42 -2.98 -20.83
C LEU A 199 -2.75 -4.35 -20.99
N VAL A 200 -3.48 -5.44 -20.78
CA VAL A 200 -2.93 -6.80 -20.97
C VAL A 200 -2.53 -7.00 -22.43
N ASP A 201 -3.40 -6.64 -23.38
CA ASP A 201 -3.13 -6.79 -24.82
C ASP A 201 -1.91 -5.95 -25.24
N PHE A 202 -1.84 -4.70 -24.78
CA PHE A 202 -0.70 -3.82 -25.05
C PHE A 202 0.62 -4.40 -24.54
N PHE A 203 0.68 -4.82 -23.26
CA PHE A 203 1.90 -5.37 -22.69
C PHE A 203 2.25 -6.76 -23.23
N THR A 204 1.25 -7.56 -23.62
CA THR A 204 1.48 -8.86 -24.29
C THR A 204 2.10 -8.65 -25.66
N GLY A 205 1.60 -7.68 -26.43
CA GLY A 205 2.22 -7.28 -27.70
C GLY A 205 3.63 -6.72 -27.53
N LEU A 206 3.86 -5.90 -26.49
CA LEU A 206 5.16 -5.30 -26.21
C LEU A 206 6.22 -6.31 -25.75
N MET A 207 5.84 -7.26 -24.90
CA MET A 207 6.74 -8.30 -24.38
C MET A 207 7.03 -9.41 -25.41
N GLY A 208 6.26 -9.43 -26.50
CA GLY A 208 6.39 -10.40 -27.59
C GLY A 208 5.77 -11.77 -27.27
N THR A 209 5.73 -12.62 -28.29
CA THR A 209 5.33 -14.02 -28.16
C THR A 209 6.55 -14.87 -27.80
N ALA A 210 6.35 -15.90 -26.97
CA ALA A 210 7.41 -16.84 -26.66
C ALA A 210 7.87 -17.52 -27.96
N TYR A 211 9.14 -17.32 -28.33
CA TYR A 211 9.75 -18.11 -29.38
C TYR A 211 9.80 -19.57 -28.91
N PRO A 212 9.40 -20.55 -29.74
CA PRO A 212 9.60 -21.94 -29.41
C PRO A 212 11.11 -22.19 -29.30
N SER A 213 11.61 -22.27 -28.06
CA SER A 213 12.96 -22.74 -27.81
C SER A 213 13.01 -24.21 -28.17
N SER A 214 14.01 -24.61 -28.95
CA SER A 214 14.33 -26.01 -29.18
C SER A 214 14.39 -26.75 -27.83
N PRO A 215 13.89 -28.00 -27.74
CA PRO A 215 14.11 -28.82 -26.56
C PRO A 215 15.60 -28.84 -26.21
N ILE A 216 15.91 -28.83 -24.92
CA ILE A 216 17.30 -28.93 -24.47
C ILE A 216 17.84 -30.28 -24.97
N GLU A 217 18.84 -30.24 -25.86
CA GLU A 217 19.52 -31.45 -26.31
C GLU A 217 20.29 -32.05 -25.13
N VAL A 218 19.75 -33.13 -24.58
CA VAL A 218 20.30 -33.81 -23.40
C VAL A 218 21.71 -34.33 -23.67
N ASP A 219 22.02 -34.63 -24.93
CA ASP A 219 23.36 -35.09 -25.35
C ASP A 219 24.40 -33.96 -25.26
N VAL A 220 24.03 -32.71 -25.58
CA VAL A 220 24.90 -31.53 -25.41
C VAL A 220 25.14 -31.24 -23.92
N LEU A 221 24.14 -31.44 -23.07
CA LEU A 221 24.29 -31.36 -21.60
C LEU A 221 25.21 -32.45 -21.02
N ARG A 222 25.23 -33.65 -21.63
CA ARG A 222 26.06 -34.78 -21.17
C ARG A 222 27.50 -34.70 -21.65
N VAL A 223 27.74 -34.09 -22.82
CA VAL A 223 29.07 -34.01 -23.46
C VAL A 223 29.74 -32.64 -23.24
N GLY A 224 28.97 -31.61 -22.87
CA GLY A 224 29.48 -30.27 -22.59
C GLY A 224 30.48 -30.23 -21.43
N HIS A 225 31.49 -29.37 -21.57
CA HIS A 225 32.51 -29.15 -20.53
C HIS A 225 31.82 -28.70 -19.23
N LEU A 226 31.95 -29.50 -18.17
CA LEU A 226 31.50 -29.11 -16.83
C LEU A 226 32.35 -27.91 -16.41
N VAL A 227 31.72 -26.75 -16.21
CA VAL A 227 32.41 -25.60 -15.62
C VAL A 227 32.76 -25.99 -14.19
N GLY A 228 34.04 -26.22 -13.93
CA GLY A 228 34.55 -26.58 -12.61
C GLY A 228 34.09 -25.56 -11.58
N THR A 229 33.51 -26.04 -10.49
CA THR A 229 33.13 -25.23 -9.34
C THR A 229 34.36 -24.98 -8.48
N ASP A 230 35.34 -24.27 -9.03
CA ASP A 230 36.49 -23.76 -8.27
C ASP A 230 36.27 -22.27 -8.06
N SER A 231 35.58 -21.92 -6.96
CA SER A 231 35.71 -20.69 -6.15
C SER A 231 34.60 -20.60 -5.11
#